data_AF-B7G5M7-F1
#
_entry.id   AF-B7G5M7-F1
#
_cell.length_a   1.000
_cell.length_b   1.000
_cell.length_c   1.000
_cell.angle_alpha   90.00
_cell.angle_beta   90.00
_cell.angle_gamma   90.00
#
_symmetry.space_group_name_H-M   'P 1'
#
loop_
_entity.id
_entity.type
_entity.pdbx_description
1 polymer ?
#
loop_
_entity_poly.entity_id
_entity_poly.type
_entity_poly.pdbx_seq_one_letter_code
_entity_poly.pdbx_strand_id
1 'polypeptide(L)'
;MKPWLDRVTAAIGPDGYDPTMRRSLQSVVLYEAKRAVDAATSSERRPLERKNVLLAQARELVQTCTFLSPLQRSRILWRTMTSKEELDADVAWNRVRLIEKELAKLSKLIRPYLGTGKTHDQACDSIVHRLFDESTARQGRPVPTGWEHKHNHVILVFRLYYKGDQKDTRFPPPPSLTTTTTTTTSSSLHHSLLASPPKSSRRPTAPSSTIRSRATAPSSPTTHVSTVVGESSVETDASSWGPVNAVAASDERRKILQEVREHLELLKEFEDVISENDIAHRKRELFLALPPAPPVASAPPNKKVRYAS
;
A
#
# COMPACT_ATOMS: atom_id res chain seq x y z
N MET A 1 -13.84 17.45 -9.34
CA MET A 1 -13.78 16.52 -8.19
C MET A 1 -13.53 15.11 -8.69
N LYS A 2 -12.83 14.26 -7.90
CA LYS A 2 -12.52 12.88 -8.30
C LYS A 2 -13.69 11.98 -7.88
N PRO A 3 -14.49 11.43 -8.82
CA PRO A 3 -15.75 10.76 -8.47
C PRO A 3 -15.63 9.56 -7.51
N TRP A 4 -14.49 8.86 -7.52
CA TRP A 4 -14.24 7.75 -6.59
C TRP A 4 -14.08 8.24 -5.15
N LEU A 5 -13.46 9.41 -4.94
CA LEU A 5 -13.20 9.97 -3.62
C LEU A 5 -14.51 10.38 -2.95
N ASP A 6 -15.43 10.97 -3.71
CA ASP A 6 -16.75 11.37 -3.21
C ASP A 6 -17.53 10.13 -2.72
N ARG A 7 -17.49 9.02 -3.47
CA ARG A 7 -18.13 7.76 -3.06
C ARG A 7 -17.48 7.14 -1.83
N VAL A 8 -16.15 7.14 -1.75
CA VAL A 8 -15.43 6.64 -0.57
C VAL A 8 -15.78 7.47 0.66
N THR A 9 -15.80 8.80 0.51
CA THR A 9 -16.16 9.73 1.60
C THR A 9 -17.59 9.50 2.06
N ALA A 10 -18.53 9.33 1.12
CA ALA A 10 -19.92 9.00 1.44
C ALA A 10 -20.06 7.64 2.14
N ALA A 11 -19.30 6.63 1.71
CA ALA A 11 -19.34 5.28 2.30
C ALA A 11 -18.66 5.19 3.68
N ILE A 12 -17.67 6.05 3.95
CA ILE A 12 -17.08 6.20 5.28
C ILE A 12 -18.10 6.84 6.23
N GLY A 13 -18.94 7.74 5.71
CA GLY A 13 -19.99 8.39 6.47
C GLY A 13 -19.52 9.63 7.24
N PRO A 14 -20.44 10.27 7.98
CA PRO A 14 -20.19 11.55 8.63
C PRO A 14 -19.19 11.47 9.79
N ASP A 15 -19.07 10.29 10.42
CA ASP A 15 -18.13 10.06 11.53
C ASP A 15 -16.66 10.05 11.07
N GLY A 16 -16.44 10.01 9.75
CA GLY A 16 -15.12 10.06 9.16
C GLY A 16 -14.33 8.76 9.31
N TYR A 17 -13.04 8.84 9.02
CA TYR A 17 -12.18 7.66 8.94
C TYR A 17 -11.83 7.12 10.33
N ASP A 18 -12.21 5.86 10.59
CA ASP A 18 -11.77 5.11 11.76
C ASP A 18 -10.51 4.26 11.46
N PRO A 19 -9.50 4.21 12.35
CA PRO A 19 -8.28 3.43 12.14
C PRO A 19 -8.50 1.93 11.84
N THR A 20 -9.61 1.34 12.27
CA THR A 20 -9.98 -0.05 11.96
C THR A 20 -10.32 -0.23 10.48
N MET A 21 -10.68 0.84 9.78
CA MET A 21 -10.93 0.88 8.32
C MET A 21 -9.66 0.86 7.48
N ARG A 22 -8.47 0.97 8.09
CA ARG A 22 -7.20 1.07 7.35
C ARG A 22 -7.02 0.00 6.28
N ARG A 23 -7.36 -1.26 6.58
CA ARG A 23 -7.27 -2.36 5.60
C ARG A 23 -8.32 -2.25 4.51
N SER A 24 -9.56 -1.91 4.87
CA SER A 24 -10.64 -1.69 3.90
C SER A 24 -10.29 -0.57 2.92
N LEU A 25 -9.81 0.56 3.42
CA LEU A 25 -9.41 1.69 2.58
C LEU A 25 -8.18 1.35 1.73
N GLN A 26 -7.20 0.62 2.28
CA GLN A 26 -6.07 0.10 1.50
C GLN A 26 -6.56 -0.77 0.33
N SER A 27 -7.57 -1.61 0.53
CA SER A 27 -8.16 -2.42 -0.54
C SER A 27 -8.89 -1.60 -1.60
N VAL A 28 -9.62 -0.56 -1.20
CA VAL A 28 -10.26 0.38 -2.12
C VAL A 28 -9.24 1.11 -2.98
N VAL A 29 -8.19 1.66 -2.35
CA VAL A 29 -7.10 2.37 -3.04
C VAL A 29 -6.41 1.46 -4.04
N LEU A 30 -6.04 0.24 -3.63
CA LEU A 30 -5.36 -0.71 -4.51
C LEU A 30 -6.24 -1.16 -5.68
N TYR A 31 -7.54 -1.37 -5.43
CA TYR A 31 -8.49 -1.72 -6.47
C TYR A 31 -8.70 -0.57 -7.47
N GLU A 32 -8.80 0.67 -6.99
CA GLU A 32 -8.94 1.85 -7.85
C GLU A 32 -7.66 2.14 -8.65
N ALA A 33 -6.50 1.98 -8.03
CA ALA A 33 -5.21 2.05 -8.72
C ALA A 33 -5.15 1.02 -9.86
N LYS A 34 -5.62 -0.21 -9.61
CA LYS A 34 -5.67 -1.25 -10.64
C LYS A 34 -6.58 -0.85 -11.80
N ARG A 35 -7.78 -0.32 -11.52
CA ARG A 35 -8.70 0.16 -12.56
C ARG A 35 -8.03 1.22 -13.45
N ALA A 36 -7.30 2.17 -12.85
CA ALA A 36 -6.56 3.19 -13.58
C ALA A 36 -5.45 2.59 -14.47
N VAL A 37 -4.66 1.66 -13.92
CA VAL A 37 -3.59 0.96 -14.64
C VAL A 37 -4.14 0.17 -15.82
N ASP A 38 -5.20 -0.61 -15.60
CA ASP A 38 -5.80 -1.46 -16.63
C ASP A 38 -6.47 -0.62 -17.73
N ALA A 39 -7.09 0.51 -17.38
CA ALA A 39 -7.69 1.42 -18.36
C ALA A 39 -6.66 2.13 -19.26
N ALA A 40 -5.49 2.46 -18.70
CA ALA A 40 -4.43 3.14 -19.44
C ALA A 40 -3.45 2.18 -20.12
N THR A 41 -3.43 0.92 -19.74
CA THR A 41 -2.45 -0.08 -20.20
C THR A 41 -3.17 -1.23 -20.89
N SER A 42 -3.59 -1.00 -22.12
CA SER A 42 -4.37 -1.98 -22.89
C SER A 42 -3.61 -3.27 -23.20
N SER A 43 -2.26 -3.29 -23.20
CA SER A 43 -1.49 -4.53 -23.44
C SER A 43 0.05 -4.43 -23.35
N GLU A 44 0.66 -3.24 -23.29
CA GLU A 44 2.09 -3.12 -23.68
C GLU A 44 3.13 -3.19 -22.53
N ARG A 45 2.75 -2.96 -21.27
CA ARG A 45 3.73 -2.89 -20.17
C ARG A 45 4.18 -4.27 -19.68
N ARG A 46 5.46 -4.38 -19.35
CA ARG A 46 6.03 -5.60 -18.73
C ARG A 46 5.42 -5.85 -17.35
N PRO A 47 5.36 -7.11 -16.87
CA PRO A 47 4.77 -7.42 -15.56
C PRO A 47 5.34 -6.62 -14.39
N LEU A 48 6.67 -6.41 -14.34
CA LEU A 48 7.32 -5.63 -13.29
C LEU A 48 6.91 -4.15 -13.32
N GLU A 49 6.87 -3.56 -14.52
CA GLU A 49 6.44 -2.18 -14.73
C GLU A 49 4.99 -1.98 -14.28
N ARG A 50 4.10 -2.93 -14.59
CA ARG A 50 2.70 -2.86 -14.14
C ARG A 50 2.57 -2.82 -12.62
N LYS A 51 3.39 -3.59 -11.89
CA LYS A 51 3.41 -3.59 -10.41
C LYS A 51 3.88 -2.25 -9.86
N ASN A 52 4.94 -1.69 -10.44
CA ASN A 52 5.47 -0.39 -10.02
C ASN A 52 4.48 0.75 -10.32
N VAL A 53 3.87 0.76 -11.50
CA VAL A 53 2.84 1.75 -11.88
C VAL A 53 1.61 1.61 -10.97
N LEU A 54 1.19 0.40 -10.63
CA LEU A 54 0.11 0.18 -9.66
C LEU A 54 0.42 0.82 -8.30
N LEU A 55 1.60 0.55 -7.74
CA LEU A 55 1.98 1.09 -6.43
C LEU A 55 2.14 2.62 -6.47
N ALA A 56 2.74 3.16 -7.53
CA ALA A 56 2.85 4.60 -7.73
C ALA A 56 1.46 5.26 -7.79
N GLN A 57 0.54 4.71 -8.58
CA GLN A 57 -0.84 5.19 -8.65
C GLN A 57 -1.56 5.08 -7.29
N ALA A 58 -1.34 4.01 -6.53
CA ALA A 58 -1.91 3.86 -5.20
C ALA A 58 -1.41 4.95 -4.22
N ARG A 59 -0.13 5.32 -4.27
CA ARG A 59 0.43 6.44 -3.50
C ARG A 59 -0.26 7.76 -3.83
N GLU A 60 -0.41 8.07 -5.12
CA GLU A 60 -1.09 9.29 -5.58
C GLU A 60 -2.56 9.34 -5.14
N LEU A 61 -3.28 8.22 -5.23
CA LEU A 61 -4.67 8.16 -4.77
C LEU A 61 -4.80 8.44 -3.27
N VAL A 62 -3.89 7.89 -2.45
CA VAL A 62 -3.88 8.13 -1.00
C VAL A 62 -3.61 9.60 -0.68
N GLN A 63 -2.74 10.27 -1.44
CA GLN A 63 -2.50 11.71 -1.24
C GLN A 63 -3.75 12.56 -1.48
N THR A 64 -4.68 12.05 -2.28
CA THR A 64 -5.94 12.76 -2.58
C THR A 64 -7.05 12.50 -1.58
N CYS A 65 -6.86 11.59 -0.62
CA CYS A 65 -7.78 11.36 0.48
C CYS A 65 -7.71 12.52 1.50
N THR A 66 -8.42 13.61 1.21
CA THR A 66 -8.42 14.83 2.05
C THR A 66 -9.03 14.63 3.43
N PHE A 67 -9.92 13.63 3.60
CA PHE A 67 -10.48 13.23 4.88
C PHE A 67 -9.47 12.53 5.81
N LEU A 68 -8.26 12.22 5.32
CA LEU A 68 -7.17 11.67 6.13
C LEU A 68 -6.18 12.77 6.52
N SER A 69 -5.72 12.72 7.77
CA SER A 69 -4.52 13.44 8.21
C SER A 69 -3.26 12.91 7.50
N PRO A 70 -2.17 13.70 7.41
CA PRO A 70 -0.91 13.26 6.80
C PRO A 70 -0.38 11.95 7.39
N LEU A 71 -0.47 11.79 8.72
CA LEU A 71 -0.06 10.57 9.42
C LEU A 71 -0.94 9.37 9.08
N GLN A 72 -2.25 9.56 8.88
CA GLN A 72 -3.12 8.46 8.44
C GLN A 72 -2.82 8.04 7.00
N ARG A 73 -2.50 8.99 6.10
CA ARG A 73 -2.14 8.69 4.71
C ARG A 73 -0.93 7.77 4.62
N SER A 74 0.14 8.03 5.37
CA SER A 74 1.32 7.16 5.38
C SER A 74 0.98 5.74 5.88
N ARG A 75 0.12 5.63 6.90
CA ARG A 75 -0.34 4.35 7.47
C ARG A 75 -1.14 3.47 6.49
N ILE A 76 -1.88 4.06 5.54
CA ILE A 76 -2.68 3.30 4.57
C ILE A 76 -1.81 2.38 3.72
N LEU A 77 -0.59 2.81 3.38
CA LEU A 77 0.33 2.04 2.54
C LEU A 77 1.38 1.26 3.33
N TRP A 78 1.17 1.04 4.62
CA TRP A 78 1.99 0.08 5.34
C TRP A 78 1.59 -1.36 5.05
N ARG A 79 2.59 -2.24 5.01
CA ARG A 79 2.43 -3.68 4.87
C ARG A 79 1.65 -4.24 6.05
N THR A 80 2.06 -3.96 7.29
CA THR A 80 1.33 -4.28 8.52
C THR A 80 1.40 -3.10 9.50
N MET A 81 0.50 -3.05 10.50
CA MET A 81 0.60 -2.00 11.53
C MET A 81 1.86 -2.19 12.40
N THR A 82 2.26 -3.44 12.61
CA THR A 82 3.34 -3.80 13.52
C THR A 82 4.71 -3.54 12.93
N SER A 83 4.94 -3.86 11.65
CA SER A 83 6.24 -3.63 11.02
C SER A 83 6.45 -2.16 10.63
N LYS A 84 5.36 -1.40 10.42
CA LYS A 84 5.40 -0.05 9.85
C LYS A 84 6.19 0.04 8.53
N GLU A 85 6.42 -1.11 7.89
CA GLU A 85 7.14 -1.25 6.63
C GLU A 85 6.25 -0.75 5.48
N GLU A 86 6.80 -0.01 4.53
CA GLU A 86 6.07 0.37 3.33
C GLU A 86 5.64 -0.85 2.51
N LEU A 87 4.51 -0.72 1.82
CA LEU A 87 4.02 -1.73 0.91
C LEU A 87 4.90 -1.77 -0.35
N ASP A 88 5.52 -2.92 -0.63
CA ASP A 88 6.25 -3.15 -1.87
C ASP A 88 5.30 -3.49 -3.05
N ALA A 89 5.83 -3.36 -4.27
CA ALA A 89 5.04 -3.50 -5.49
C ALA A 89 4.53 -4.93 -5.71
N ASP A 90 5.29 -5.95 -5.30
CA ASP A 90 4.90 -7.35 -5.41
C ASP A 90 3.77 -7.71 -4.45
N VAL A 91 3.87 -7.27 -3.19
CA VAL A 91 2.81 -7.48 -2.19
C VAL A 91 1.57 -6.68 -2.54
N ALA A 92 1.69 -5.44 -3.03
CA ALA A 92 0.55 -4.68 -3.54
C ALA A 92 -0.18 -5.44 -4.65
N TRP A 93 0.55 -5.94 -5.63
CA TRP A 93 0.00 -6.73 -6.73
C TRP A 93 -0.68 -8.03 -6.27
N ASN A 94 -0.04 -8.76 -5.37
CA ASN A 94 -0.61 -9.99 -4.80
C ASN A 94 -1.89 -9.70 -4.00
N ARG A 95 -1.94 -8.59 -3.25
CA ARG A 95 -3.15 -8.14 -2.55
C ARG A 95 -4.28 -7.82 -3.52
N VAL A 96 -4.00 -7.14 -4.62
CA VAL A 96 -5.01 -6.87 -5.65
C VAL A 96 -5.61 -8.16 -6.21
N ARG A 97 -4.78 -9.17 -6.51
CA ARG A 97 -5.29 -10.48 -6.96
C ARG A 97 -6.17 -11.17 -5.91
N LEU A 98 -5.79 -11.07 -4.64
CA LEU A 98 -6.60 -11.60 -3.54
C LEU A 98 -7.94 -10.86 -3.43
N ILE A 99 -7.93 -9.53 -3.54
CA ILE A 99 -9.14 -8.70 -3.56
C ILE A 99 -10.07 -9.16 -4.69
N GLU A 100 -9.56 -9.32 -5.92
CA GLU A 100 -10.38 -9.81 -7.05
C GLU A 100 -10.99 -11.19 -6.80
N LYS A 101 -10.23 -12.10 -6.19
CA LYS A 101 -10.71 -13.43 -5.82
C LYS A 101 -11.83 -13.37 -4.78
N GLU A 102 -11.67 -12.54 -3.75
CA GLU A 102 -12.70 -12.35 -2.71
C GLU A 102 -13.95 -11.64 -3.27
N LEU A 103 -13.79 -10.64 -4.14
CA LEU A 103 -14.92 -9.99 -4.83
C LEU A 103 -15.73 -10.99 -5.66
N ALA A 104 -15.06 -11.92 -6.36
CA ALA A 104 -15.74 -12.99 -7.10
C ALA A 104 -16.52 -13.95 -6.18
N LYS A 105 -16.05 -14.18 -4.94
CA LYS A 105 -16.80 -14.95 -3.94
C LYS A 105 -17.99 -14.16 -3.41
N LEU A 106 -17.81 -12.88 -3.07
CA LEU A 106 -18.88 -11.99 -2.59
C LEU A 106 -20.00 -11.84 -3.62
N SER A 107 -19.66 -11.71 -4.91
CA SER A 107 -20.61 -11.72 -6.02
C SER A 107 -21.49 -12.98 -6.04
N LYS A 108 -20.94 -14.16 -5.73
CA LYS A 108 -21.75 -15.38 -5.61
C LYS A 108 -22.55 -15.40 -4.32
N LEU A 109 -21.95 -14.95 -3.22
CA LEU A 109 -22.52 -14.97 -1.88
C LEU A 109 -23.71 -14.02 -1.72
N ILE A 110 -23.74 -12.91 -2.47
CA ILE A 110 -24.82 -11.93 -2.38
C ILE A 110 -26.13 -12.41 -3.02
N ARG A 111 -26.07 -13.35 -3.97
CA ARG A 111 -27.25 -13.77 -4.77
C ARG A 111 -28.49 -14.13 -3.95
N PRO A 112 -28.40 -14.90 -2.84
CA PRO A 112 -29.58 -15.22 -2.02
C PRO A 112 -30.21 -14.00 -1.33
N TYR A 113 -29.49 -12.88 -1.25
CA TYR A 113 -29.91 -11.66 -0.55
C TYR A 113 -30.49 -10.59 -1.49
N LEU A 114 -30.46 -10.80 -2.81
CA LEU A 114 -30.95 -9.86 -3.83
C LEU A 114 -32.47 -9.94 -4.08
N GLY A 115 -33.25 -10.20 -3.03
CA GLY A 115 -34.71 -10.31 -3.13
C GLY A 115 -35.42 -9.00 -3.55
N THR A 116 -36.69 -9.11 -3.94
CA THR A 116 -37.53 -7.98 -4.34
C THR A 116 -37.56 -6.90 -3.26
N GLY A 117 -37.18 -5.67 -3.63
CA GLY A 117 -37.20 -4.49 -2.76
C GLY A 117 -35.95 -4.26 -1.89
N LYS A 118 -34.97 -5.18 -1.88
CA LYS A 118 -33.70 -4.95 -1.17
C LYS A 118 -32.71 -4.18 -2.03
N THR A 119 -32.08 -3.18 -1.42
CA THR A 119 -30.94 -2.47 -2.02
C THR A 119 -29.66 -3.29 -1.92
N HIS A 120 -28.65 -2.95 -2.73
CA HIS A 120 -27.32 -3.58 -2.69
C HIS A 120 -26.69 -3.48 -1.30
N ASP A 121 -26.81 -2.32 -0.65
CA ASP A 121 -26.24 -2.10 0.68
C ASP A 121 -26.91 -2.96 1.73
N GLN A 122 -28.25 -3.05 1.72
CA GLN A 122 -29.00 -3.96 2.61
C GLN A 122 -28.63 -5.44 2.40
N ALA A 123 -28.36 -5.83 1.15
CA ALA A 123 -27.87 -7.17 0.84
C ALA A 123 -26.43 -7.39 1.35
N CYS A 124 -25.55 -6.40 1.25
CA CYS A 124 -24.20 -6.44 1.85
C CYS A 124 -24.28 -6.52 3.38
N ASP A 125 -25.16 -5.77 4.03
CA ASP A 125 -25.38 -5.82 5.48
C ASP A 125 -25.82 -7.23 5.91
N SER A 126 -26.69 -7.86 5.12
CA SER A 126 -27.13 -9.25 5.36
C SER A 126 -25.97 -10.26 5.26
N ILE A 127 -25.05 -10.06 4.31
CA ILE A 127 -23.82 -10.87 4.19
C ILE A 127 -22.94 -10.67 5.42
N VAL A 128 -22.72 -9.42 5.83
CA VAL A 128 -21.88 -9.08 6.97
C VAL A 128 -22.42 -9.70 8.26
N HIS A 129 -23.73 -9.61 8.48
CA HIS A 129 -24.41 -10.28 9.58
C HIS A 129 -24.20 -11.79 9.56
N ARG A 130 -24.40 -12.43 8.41
CA ARG A 130 -24.17 -13.87 8.26
C ARG A 130 -22.72 -14.24 8.60
N LEU A 131 -21.74 -13.52 8.06
CA LEU A 131 -20.32 -13.78 8.31
C LEU A 131 -19.95 -13.57 9.80
N PHE A 132 -20.57 -12.58 10.44
CA PHE A 132 -20.41 -12.35 11.87
C PHE A 132 -20.96 -13.51 12.70
N ASP A 133 -22.19 -13.95 12.42
CA ASP A 133 -22.82 -15.08 13.10
C ASP A 133 -22.00 -16.37 12.94
N GLU A 134 -21.51 -16.65 11.72
CA GLU A 134 -20.63 -17.79 11.42
C GLU A 134 -19.30 -17.72 12.18
N SER A 135 -18.70 -16.53 12.31
CA SER A 135 -17.38 -16.35 12.95
C SER A 135 -17.43 -16.36 14.48
N THR A 136 -18.57 -15.99 15.08
CA THR A 136 -18.69 -15.82 16.55
C THR A 136 -19.53 -16.89 17.22
N ALA A 137 -20.20 -17.75 16.45
CA ALA A 137 -21.19 -18.72 16.94
C ALA A 137 -22.31 -18.07 17.78
N ARG A 138 -22.60 -16.78 17.56
CA ARG A 138 -23.61 -15.99 18.27
C ARG A 138 -24.67 -15.51 17.30
N GLN A 139 -25.67 -16.34 17.04
CA GLN A 139 -26.75 -16.02 16.10
C GLN A 139 -27.62 -14.84 16.58
N GLY A 140 -27.99 -13.96 15.65
CA GLY A 140 -29.01 -12.93 15.88
C GLY A 140 -28.57 -11.74 16.73
N ARG A 141 -27.28 -11.62 17.05
CA ARG A 141 -26.74 -10.42 17.72
C ARG A 141 -26.48 -9.31 16.70
N PRO A 142 -26.62 -8.03 17.09
CA PRO A 142 -26.22 -6.93 16.22
C PRO A 142 -24.72 -7.01 15.92
N VAL A 143 -24.34 -6.78 14.66
CA VAL A 143 -22.94 -6.72 14.27
C VAL A 143 -22.32 -5.48 14.91
N PRO A 144 -21.19 -5.61 15.63
CA PRO A 144 -20.51 -4.45 16.20
C PRO A 144 -20.07 -3.48 15.09
N THR A 145 -20.15 -2.17 15.37
CA THR A 145 -19.69 -1.13 14.46
C THR A 145 -18.24 -1.38 14.02
N GLY A 146 -17.98 -1.29 12.72
CA GLY A 146 -16.66 -1.50 12.13
C GLY A 146 -16.15 -2.95 12.14
N TRP A 147 -16.94 -3.92 12.61
CA TRP A 147 -16.54 -5.34 12.60
C TRP A 147 -16.14 -5.81 11.20
N GLU A 148 -16.91 -5.39 10.18
CA GLU A 148 -16.66 -5.74 8.79
C GLU A 148 -15.29 -5.26 8.31
N HIS A 149 -14.79 -4.12 8.80
CA HIS A 149 -13.50 -3.60 8.40
C HIS A 149 -12.32 -4.36 9.00
N LYS A 150 -12.52 -4.95 10.18
CA LYS A 150 -11.53 -5.80 10.84
C LYS A 150 -11.44 -7.19 10.22
N HIS A 151 -12.56 -7.75 9.78
CA HIS A 151 -12.65 -9.17 9.38
C HIS A 151 -12.85 -9.38 7.88
N ASN A 152 -13.43 -8.41 7.17
CA ASN A 152 -13.74 -8.49 5.74
C ASN A 152 -13.46 -7.14 5.03
N HIS A 153 -12.18 -6.80 4.94
CA HIS A 153 -11.73 -5.55 4.33
C HIS A 153 -12.14 -5.36 2.85
N VAL A 154 -12.55 -6.44 2.15
CA VAL A 154 -12.98 -6.36 0.75
C VAL A 154 -14.43 -5.89 0.62
N ILE A 155 -15.24 -5.96 1.67
CA ILE A 155 -16.66 -5.58 1.61
C ILE A 155 -16.86 -4.13 1.17
N LEU A 156 -15.98 -3.21 1.59
CA LEU A 156 -16.07 -1.80 1.20
C LEU A 156 -15.83 -1.63 -0.30
N VAL A 157 -14.90 -2.39 -0.88
CA VAL A 157 -14.70 -2.44 -2.34
C VAL A 157 -15.97 -2.97 -3.02
N PHE A 158 -16.58 -4.01 -2.45
CA PHE A 158 -17.78 -4.59 -3.01
C PHE A 158 -18.98 -3.62 -2.98
N ARG A 159 -19.19 -2.89 -1.88
CA ARG A 159 -20.23 -1.84 -1.79
C ARG A 159 -20.04 -0.74 -2.84
N LEU A 160 -18.80 -0.29 -3.04
CA LEU A 160 -18.51 0.83 -3.93
C LEU A 160 -18.64 0.49 -5.42
N TYR A 161 -18.12 -0.68 -5.83
CA TYR A 161 -17.90 -1.01 -7.24
C TYR A 161 -18.88 -2.04 -7.81
N TYR A 162 -19.79 -2.59 -7.02
CA TYR A 162 -20.78 -3.57 -7.46
C TYR A 162 -22.21 -3.05 -7.26
N LYS A 163 -23.11 -3.58 -8.08
CA LYS A 163 -24.57 -3.48 -7.91
C LYS A 163 -25.15 -4.86 -8.09
N GLY A 164 -25.68 -5.40 -7.00
CA GLY A 164 -26.05 -6.80 -6.94
C GLY A 164 -24.83 -7.70 -7.06
N ASP A 165 -24.90 -8.71 -7.93
CA ASP A 165 -23.79 -9.64 -8.17
C ASP A 165 -22.84 -9.19 -9.30
N GLN A 166 -23.08 -8.05 -9.94
CA GLN A 166 -22.30 -7.54 -11.06
C GLN A 166 -21.52 -6.27 -10.70
N LYS A 167 -20.43 -6.03 -11.43
CA LYS A 167 -19.72 -4.74 -11.37
C LYS A 167 -20.64 -3.62 -11.84
N ASP A 168 -20.66 -2.49 -11.15
CA ASP A 168 -21.48 -1.33 -11.51
C ASP A 168 -20.95 -0.72 -12.82
N THR A 169 -21.66 -0.93 -13.92
CA THR A 169 -21.31 -0.37 -15.24
C THR A 169 -21.43 1.14 -15.30
N ARG A 170 -22.17 1.74 -14.34
CA ARG A 170 -22.29 3.19 -14.19
C ARG A 170 -21.20 3.77 -13.28
N PHE A 171 -20.24 2.95 -12.85
CA PHE A 171 -19.12 3.46 -12.07
C PHE A 171 -18.27 4.38 -12.96
N PRO A 172 -17.91 5.59 -12.49
CA PRO A 172 -17.15 6.56 -13.28
C PRO A 172 -15.83 5.97 -13.80
N PRO A 173 -15.31 6.49 -14.92
CA PRO A 173 -14.01 6.05 -15.42
C PRO A 173 -12.94 6.26 -14.33
N PRO A 174 -11.95 5.35 -14.25
CA PRO A 174 -10.89 5.50 -13.27
C PRO A 174 -10.07 6.76 -13.55
N PRO A 175 -9.38 7.30 -12.53
CA PRO A 175 -8.51 8.46 -12.70
C PRO A 175 -7.39 8.15 -13.70
N SER A 176 -6.98 9.16 -14.47
CA SER A 176 -5.84 9.04 -15.37
C SER A 176 -4.58 8.64 -14.61
N LEU A 177 -3.76 7.79 -15.23
CA LEU A 177 -2.45 7.45 -14.68
C LEU A 177 -1.63 8.71 -14.49
N THR A 178 -1.03 8.84 -13.32
CA THR A 178 -0.08 9.92 -13.07
C THR A 178 1.21 9.51 -13.78
N THR A 179 1.54 10.16 -14.89
CA THR A 179 2.85 10.01 -15.53
C THR A 179 3.86 10.75 -14.66
N THR A 180 4.41 10.07 -13.65
CA THR A 180 5.68 10.48 -13.06
C THR A 180 6.75 10.26 -14.11
N THR A 181 7.01 11.30 -14.91
CA THR A 181 8.21 11.43 -15.74
C THR A 181 9.40 11.45 -14.79
N THR A 182 9.99 10.29 -14.53
CA THR A 182 11.43 10.23 -14.24
C THR A 182 12.13 10.61 -15.53
N THR A 183 12.32 11.92 -15.72
CA THR A 183 13.16 12.51 -16.75
C THR A 183 14.60 12.12 -16.45
N THR A 184 15.03 10.95 -16.93
CA THR A 184 16.45 10.68 -17.15
C THR A 184 16.78 11.30 -18.49
N THR A 185 17.44 12.45 -18.45
CA THR A 185 18.07 13.11 -19.59
C THR A 185 18.97 12.11 -20.33
N SER A 186 18.55 11.61 -21.49
CA SER A 186 19.49 11.14 -22.51
C SER A 186 19.30 11.98 -23.76
N SER A 187 20.22 12.91 -23.91
CA SER A 187 20.38 13.72 -25.11
C SER A 187 20.69 12.81 -26.30
N SER A 188 19.88 12.98 -27.33
CA SER A 188 20.14 12.54 -28.71
C SER A 188 21.50 13.03 -29.21
N LEU A 189 22.30 12.14 -29.81
CA LEU A 189 23.15 12.44 -30.98
C LEU A 189 23.39 11.15 -31.82
N HIS A 190 22.58 11.03 -32.87
CA HIS A 190 22.92 10.69 -34.26
C HIS A 190 24.00 9.64 -34.68
N HIS A 191 23.53 8.79 -35.62
CA HIS A 191 24.22 8.15 -36.77
C HIS A 191 25.15 6.94 -36.54
N SER A 192 24.70 5.74 -36.93
CA SER A 192 25.04 5.18 -38.26
C SER A 192 24.44 3.80 -38.52
N LEU A 193 23.88 3.69 -39.73
CA LEU A 193 23.41 2.46 -40.39
C LEU A 193 24.61 1.58 -40.79
N LEU A 194 24.44 0.26 -40.76
CA LEU A 194 24.89 -0.64 -41.84
C LEU A 194 24.33 -2.06 -41.66
N ALA A 195 23.40 -2.39 -42.57
CA ALA A 195 23.16 -3.65 -43.27
C ALA A 195 23.49 -5.01 -42.61
N SER A 196 22.45 -5.85 -42.49
CA SER A 196 22.46 -7.33 -42.51
C SER A 196 23.05 -7.87 -43.86
N PRO A 197 23.31 -9.19 -44.12
CA PRO A 197 22.35 -10.31 -43.96
C PRO A 197 23.03 -11.72 -43.77
N PRO A 198 22.48 -12.88 -44.23
CA PRO A 198 21.81 -13.89 -43.39
C PRO A 198 22.42 -15.31 -43.53
N LYS A 199 21.89 -16.31 -42.80
CA LYS A 199 21.82 -17.75 -43.20
C LYS A 199 21.09 -18.58 -42.12
N SER A 200 19.97 -19.23 -42.45
CA SER A 200 19.85 -20.64 -42.93
C SER A 200 19.56 -21.62 -41.78
N SER A 201 18.29 -22.05 -41.62
CA SER A 201 17.76 -23.36 -42.07
C SER A 201 18.09 -24.55 -41.15
N ARG A 202 17.10 -25.02 -40.39
CA ARG A 202 16.52 -26.37 -40.52
C ARG A 202 15.36 -26.61 -39.54
N ARG A 203 14.43 -27.42 -40.03
CA ARG A 203 13.11 -27.83 -39.50
C ARG A 203 13.24 -29.24 -38.82
N PRO A 204 12.16 -29.97 -38.50
CA PRO A 204 11.58 -30.21 -37.17
C PRO A 204 11.65 -31.69 -36.70
N THR A 205 11.21 -32.00 -35.48
CA THR A 205 10.39 -33.21 -35.15
C THR A 205 9.89 -33.19 -33.70
N ALA A 206 8.58 -33.40 -33.53
CA ALA A 206 7.92 -33.95 -32.32
C ALA A 206 7.69 -35.48 -32.57
N PRO A 207 6.96 -36.29 -31.77
CA PRO A 207 6.15 -36.02 -30.55
C PRO A 207 6.20 -37.15 -29.46
N SER A 208 5.18 -37.17 -28.58
CA SER A 208 4.71 -38.21 -27.61
C SER A 208 5.23 -38.10 -26.18
N SER A 209 4.42 -37.80 -25.15
CA SER A 209 3.17 -38.37 -24.58
C SER A 209 3.42 -39.43 -23.49
N THR A 210 2.93 -39.18 -22.27
CA THR A 210 2.56 -40.10 -21.15
C THR A 210 2.14 -39.19 -19.98
N ILE A 211 0.86 -38.97 -19.62
CA ILE A 211 -0.16 -39.80 -18.95
C ILE A 211 0.10 -40.13 -17.45
N ARG A 212 -0.72 -39.49 -16.60
CA ARG A 212 -1.39 -39.89 -15.33
C ARG A 212 -0.67 -39.92 -13.96
N SER A 213 -1.37 -39.23 -13.03
CA SER A 213 -1.79 -39.68 -11.68
C SER A 213 -0.71 -39.73 -10.57
N ARG A 214 -0.94 -39.53 -9.27
CA ARG A 214 -2.06 -39.12 -8.39
C ARG A 214 -1.45 -38.93 -6.98
N ALA A 215 -2.07 -38.04 -6.20
CA ALA A 215 -1.88 -37.63 -4.79
C ALA A 215 -1.14 -38.56 -3.79
N THR A 216 -0.34 -37.96 -2.88
CA THR A 216 -0.53 -38.00 -1.40
C THR A 216 0.46 -37.03 -0.69
N ALA A 217 -0.01 -36.34 0.34
CA ALA A 217 0.79 -35.75 1.43
C ALA A 217 0.55 -36.62 2.70
N PRO A 218 1.11 -36.35 3.91
CA PRO A 218 2.14 -35.39 4.32
C PRO A 218 3.25 -36.02 5.22
N SER A 219 4.35 -35.30 5.44
CA SER A 219 5.08 -35.33 6.72
C SER A 219 6.12 -34.20 6.81
N SER A 220 6.01 -33.40 7.88
CA SER A 220 7.10 -32.56 8.41
C SER A 220 8.22 -33.47 8.95
N PRO A 221 9.49 -33.02 9.04
CA PRO A 221 9.88 -32.31 10.25
C PRO A 221 11.07 -31.32 10.14
N THR A 222 11.30 -30.64 11.25
CA THR A 222 12.58 -30.14 11.77
C THR A 222 13.10 -28.79 11.28
N THR A 223 12.80 -27.80 12.12
CA THR A 223 13.50 -26.55 12.35
C THR A 223 15.01 -26.76 12.58
N HIS A 224 15.84 -26.21 11.71
CA HIS A 224 17.23 -25.85 12.03
C HIS A 224 17.37 -24.33 11.92
N VAL A 225 17.63 -23.71 13.06
CA VAL A 225 18.03 -22.30 13.17
C VAL A 225 19.53 -22.25 12.86
N SER A 226 19.87 -21.77 11.66
CA SER A 226 21.22 -21.34 11.33
C SER A 226 21.28 -19.83 11.39
N THR A 227 21.89 -19.32 12.46
CA THR A 227 22.30 -17.93 12.63
C THR A 227 23.48 -17.68 11.68
N VAL A 228 23.24 -16.94 10.59
CA VAL A 228 24.31 -16.40 9.76
C VAL A 228 24.41 -14.90 10.06
N VAL A 229 25.43 -14.55 10.83
CA VAL A 229 25.91 -13.16 10.98
C VAL A 229 26.59 -12.81 9.66
N GLY A 230 25.94 -11.96 8.87
CA GLY A 230 26.52 -11.37 7.66
C GLY A 230 26.65 -9.86 7.85
N GLU A 231 27.85 -9.41 8.23
CA GLU A 231 28.25 -8.01 8.09
C GLU A 231 28.30 -7.65 6.60
N SER A 232 27.34 -6.85 6.16
CA SER A 232 27.34 -6.23 4.83
C SER A 232 27.69 -4.75 5.02
N SER A 233 28.97 -4.44 4.83
CA SER A 233 29.44 -3.06 4.63
C SER A 233 28.93 -2.59 3.28
N VAL A 234 27.96 -1.67 3.29
CA VAL A 234 27.52 -0.96 2.09
C VAL A 234 28.23 0.39 2.08
N GLU A 235 29.30 0.48 1.29
CA GLU A 235 29.88 1.75 0.88
C GLU A 235 28.80 2.55 0.15
N THR A 236 28.43 3.69 0.73
CA THR A 236 27.52 4.64 0.11
C THR A 236 28.37 5.67 -0.62
N ASP A 237 28.38 5.56 -1.95
CA ASP A 237 28.94 6.56 -2.86
C ASP A 237 28.18 7.88 -2.69
N ALA A 238 28.75 8.74 -1.85
CA ALA A 238 28.35 10.13 -1.69
C ALA A 238 29.00 10.95 -2.79
N SER A 239 28.35 11.07 -3.94
CA SER A 239 28.66 12.13 -4.89
C SER A 239 27.45 12.50 -5.73
N SER A 240 27.15 13.80 -5.73
CA SER A 240 26.15 14.50 -6.56
C SER A 240 24.75 14.68 -5.96
N TRP A 241 24.65 15.50 -4.90
CA TRP A 241 23.41 16.21 -4.56
C TRP A 241 23.75 17.70 -4.40
N GLY A 242 23.27 18.51 -5.34
CA GLY A 242 23.47 19.96 -5.31
C GLY A 242 22.78 20.65 -4.12
N PRO A 243 23.20 21.88 -3.78
CA PRO A 243 22.83 22.58 -2.54
C PRO A 243 21.34 22.94 -2.39
N VAL A 244 20.52 22.76 -3.43
CA VAL A 244 19.09 23.13 -3.43
C VAL A 244 18.23 22.11 -2.65
N ASN A 245 18.65 20.84 -2.57
CA ASN A 245 17.90 19.81 -1.85
C ASN A 245 18.15 19.79 -0.33
N ALA A 246 19.28 20.34 0.13
CA ALA A 246 19.62 20.39 1.55
C ALA A 246 18.70 21.36 2.33
N VAL A 247 18.28 22.45 1.70
CA VAL A 247 17.43 23.47 2.32
C VAL A 247 16.00 22.93 2.53
N ALA A 248 15.40 22.35 1.49
CA ALA A 248 14.06 21.75 1.57
C ALA A 248 13.99 20.60 2.59
N ALA A 249 15.02 19.76 2.66
CA ALA A 249 15.12 18.70 3.68
C ALA A 249 15.27 19.27 5.11
N SER A 250 15.93 20.44 5.26
CA SER A 250 16.05 21.12 6.55
C SER A 250 14.72 21.69 7.03
N ASP A 251 13.94 22.30 6.13
CA ASP A 251 12.66 22.91 6.48
C ASP A 251 11.61 21.85 6.83
N GLU A 252 11.54 20.75 6.09
CA GLU A 252 10.65 19.63 6.41
C GLU A 252 11.02 19.00 7.76
N ARG A 253 12.32 18.86 8.05
CA ARG A 253 12.80 18.39 9.36
C ARG A 253 12.37 19.31 10.50
N ARG A 254 12.44 20.64 10.32
CA ARG A 254 11.99 21.61 11.34
C ARG A 254 10.49 21.49 11.58
N LYS A 255 9.70 21.30 10.52
CA LYS A 255 8.25 21.14 10.61
C LYS A 255 7.86 19.89 11.41
N ILE A 256 8.50 18.75 11.13
CA ILE A 256 8.27 17.51 11.89
C ILE A 256 8.65 17.68 13.36
N LEU A 257 9.79 18.33 13.64
CA LEU A 257 10.21 18.59 15.03
C LEU A 257 9.24 19.51 15.77
N GLN A 258 8.68 20.50 15.09
CA GLN A 258 7.67 21.39 15.66
C GLN A 258 6.38 20.63 15.99
N GLU A 259 5.88 19.78 15.08
CA GLU A 259 4.70 18.94 15.32
C GLU A 259 4.90 17.96 16.50
N VAL A 260 6.09 17.36 16.61
CA VAL A 260 6.42 16.48 17.74
C VAL A 260 6.46 17.26 19.05
N ARG A 261 6.98 18.49 19.05
CA ARG A 261 6.99 19.36 20.23
C ARG A 261 5.57 19.70 20.69
N GLU A 262 4.71 20.11 19.76
CA GLU A 262 3.30 20.43 20.05
C GLU A 262 2.56 19.21 20.62
N HIS A 263 2.78 18.02 20.07
CA HIS A 263 2.21 16.79 20.61
C HIS A 263 2.72 16.45 22.02
N LEU A 264 4.01 16.68 22.31
CA LEU A 264 4.56 16.45 23.65
C LEU A 264 3.98 17.42 24.68
N GLU A 265 3.75 18.67 24.29
CA GLU A 265 3.11 19.68 25.13
C GLU A 265 1.64 19.31 25.40
N LEU A 266 0.91 18.88 24.37
CA LEU A 266 -0.45 18.37 24.52
C LEU A 266 -0.49 17.15 25.45
N LEU A 267 0.42 16.20 25.31
CA LEU A 267 0.47 15.01 26.20
C LEU A 267 0.69 15.36 27.66
N LYS A 268 1.31 16.50 27.96
CA LYS A 268 1.50 16.98 29.34
C LYS A 268 0.18 17.41 29.97
N GLU A 269 -0.74 17.97 29.19
CA GLU A 269 -2.09 18.33 29.67
C GLU A 269 -2.95 17.10 30.03
N PHE A 270 -2.59 15.92 29.50
CA PHE A 270 -3.30 14.66 29.77
C PHE A 270 -2.66 13.81 30.87
N GLU A 271 -1.64 14.30 31.60
CA GLU A 271 -0.88 13.50 32.57
C GLU A 271 -1.74 12.93 33.71
N ASP A 272 -2.83 13.63 34.06
CA ASP A 272 -3.78 13.20 35.09
C ASP A 272 -5.03 12.48 34.54
N VAL A 273 -5.17 12.39 33.20
CA VAL A 273 -6.39 11.89 32.53
C VAL A 273 -6.20 10.49 31.97
N ILE A 274 -5.00 10.16 31.50
CA ILE A 274 -4.67 8.84 30.92
C ILE A 274 -3.57 8.17 31.73
N SER A 275 -3.44 6.85 31.57
CA SER A 275 -2.43 6.10 32.31
C SER A 275 -1.01 6.53 31.94
N GLU A 276 -0.08 6.51 32.91
CA GLU A 276 1.35 6.79 32.65
C GLU A 276 1.93 5.88 31.57
N ASN A 277 1.46 4.63 31.48
CA ASN A 277 1.89 3.68 30.47
C ASN A 277 1.46 4.11 29.05
N ASP A 278 0.24 4.66 28.90
CA ASP A 278 -0.23 5.19 27.62
C ASP A 278 0.55 6.45 27.21
N ILE A 279 0.88 7.32 28.18
CA ILE A 279 1.74 8.49 27.95
C ILE A 279 3.12 8.05 27.49
N ALA A 280 3.73 7.09 28.18
CA ALA A 280 5.03 6.54 27.82
C ALA A 280 5.02 5.89 26.43
N HIS A 281 3.97 5.15 26.10
CA HIS A 281 3.78 4.56 24.78
C HIS A 281 3.68 5.64 23.69
N ARG A 282 2.83 6.66 23.88
CA ARG A 282 2.65 7.76 22.92
C ARG A 282 3.93 8.58 22.75
N LYS A 283 4.65 8.90 23.84
CA LYS A 283 5.97 9.55 23.78
C LYS A 283 6.94 8.71 22.93
N ARG A 284 7.02 7.40 23.16
CA ARG A 284 7.88 6.49 22.38
C ARG A 284 7.51 6.49 20.89
N GLU A 285 6.22 6.51 20.55
CA GLU A 285 5.77 6.58 19.15
C GLU A 285 6.17 7.89 18.47
N LEU A 286 6.10 9.03 19.19
CA LEU A 286 6.56 10.33 18.67
C LEU A 286 8.07 10.34 18.41
N PHE A 287 8.87 9.78 19.32
CA PHE A 287 10.33 9.70 19.12
C PHE A 287 10.72 8.77 17.97
N LEU A 288 10.01 7.67 17.77
CA LEU A 288 10.23 6.77 16.62
C LEU A 288 9.87 7.40 15.28
N ALA A 289 9.02 8.44 15.28
CA ALA A 289 8.64 9.19 14.08
C ALA A 289 9.63 10.32 13.73
N LEU A 290 10.63 10.59 14.58
CA LEU A 290 11.61 11.63 14.32
C LEU A 290 12.52 11.26 13.14
N PRO A 291 12.88 12.22 12.28
CA PRO A 291 13.87 12.00 11.24
C PRO A 291 15.25 11.73 11.86
N PRO A 292 16.11 10.95 11.18
CA PRO A 292 17.44 10.62 11.69
C PRO A 292 18.25 11.89 12.00
N ALA A 293 19.16 11.78 12.96
CA ALA A 293 20.06 12.87 13.31
C ALA A 293 20.93 13.25 12.10
N PRO A 294 21.13 14.55 11.81
CA PRO A 294 22.02 14.97 10.75
C PRO A 294 23.45 14.46 11.03
N PRO A 295 24.21 14.09 9.99
CA PRO A 295 25.58 13.65 10.15
C PRO A 295 26.39 14.76 10.81
N VAL A 296 27.14 14.42 11.86
CA VAL A 296 28.00 15.37 12.58
C VAL A 296 29.08 15.83 11.59
N ALA A 297 29.09 17.12 11.26
CA ALA A 297 30.16 17.70 10.46
C ALA A 297 31.48 17.43 11.20
N SER A 298 32.37 16.66 10.57
CA SER A 298 33.65 16.30 11.14
C SER A 298 34.38 17.57 11.57
N ALA A 299 34.75 17.64 12.85
CA ALA A 299 35.45 18.79 13.41
C ALA A 299 36.70 19.09 12.57
N PRO A 300 36.98 20.36 12.23
CA PRO A 300 38.14 20.70 11.42
C PRO A 300 39.41 20.21 12.12
N PRO A 301 40.36 19.60 11.39
CA PRO A 301 41.57 19.05 11.97
C PRO A 301 42.34 20.15 12.69
N ASN A 302 42.61 19.90 13.96
CA ASN A 302 43.31 20.79 14.87
C ASN A 302 44.67 21.18 14.27
N LYS A 303 44.81 22.43 13.80
CA LYS A 303 46.07 22.93 13.23
C LYS A 303 47.13 22.91 14.32
N LYS A 304 48.02 21.91 14.29
CA LYS A 304 49.25 21.89 15.10
C LYS A 304 50.08 23.12 14.74
N VAL A 305 50.10 24.11 15.64
CA VAL A 305 51.03 25.23 15.61
C VAL A 305 52.42 24.66 15.85
N ARG A 306 53.23 24.55 14.79
CA ARG A 306 54.66 24.30 14.92
C ARG A 306 55.33 25.63 15.26
N TYR A 307 55.87 25.75 16.46
CA TYR A 307 56.87 26.76 16.77
C TYR A 307 58.19 26.36 16.11
N ALA A 308 58.77 27.27 15.33
CA ALA A 308 60.12 27.13 14.81
C ALA A 308 61.12 27.57 15.88
N SER A 309 62.12 26.73 16.13
CA SER A 309 63.34 27.06 16.90
C SER A 309 64.44 27.50 15.94
#